data_AF-X1QZ89-F1
#
_entry.id   AF-X1QZ89-F1
#
_cell.length_a   1.000
_cell.length_b   1.000
_cell.length_c   1.000
_cell.angle_alpha   90.00
_cell.angle_beta   90.00
_cell.angle_gamma   90.00
#
_symmetry.space_group_name_H-M   'P 1'
#
loop_
_entity.id
_entity.type
_entity.pdbx_description
1 polymer ?
#
loop_
_entity_poly.entity_id
_entity_poly.type
_entity_poly.pdbx_seq_one_letter_code
_entity_poly.pdbx_strand_id
1 'polypeptide(L)'
;KWIDLGKRRSEDKYFINIIPLPYYRLFLTRSLAPEDRIIGEEIIRILKEWGFNPYTVEFKEVVSDIILRERIRKEILNSDCLIAIATPRYLDALSDVWKTFPYLHAEVGIAFGQDYPILILVDNRVTIDGLPSILKEYMIKFDPYNFEKTRKKISAIMPIFRK
;
A
#
# COMPACT_ATOMS: atom_id res chain seq x y z
N LYS A 1 -25.75 36.42 33.89
CA LYS A 1 -26.35 35.33 34.70
C LYS A 1 -26.07 34.02 33.97
N TRP A 2 -25.25 33.15 34.53
CA TRP A 2 -25.05 31.79 34.01
C TRP A 2 -26.22 30.92 34.42
N ILE A 3 -26.72 30.08 33.51
CA ILE A 3 -27.79 29.12 33.77
C ILE A 3 -27.17 27.73 33.60
N ASP A 4 -27.08 26.98 34.70
CA ASP A 4 -26.62 25.59 34.71
C ASP A 4 -27.76 24.68 34.21
N LEU A 5 -27.47 23.86 33.19
CA LEU A 5 -28.42 22.96 32.53
C LEU A 5 -28.38 21.52 33.07
N GLY A 6 -27.56 21.24 34.10
CA GLY A 6 -27.42 19.90 34.68
C GLY A 6 -26.69 18.90 33.76
N LYS A 7 -26.50 17.66 34.25
CA LYS A 7 -25.84 16.58 33.49
C LYS A 7 -26.80 15.97 32.47
N ARG A 8 -26.79 16.46 31.22
CA ARG A 8 -27.37 15.74 30.08
C ARG A 8 -26.40 14.65 29.60
N ARG A 9 -26.81 13.39 29.65
CA ARG A 9 -26.23 12.35 28.79
C ARG A 9 -26.93 12.46 27.44
N SER A 10 -26.23 12.97 26.44
CA SER A 10 -26.66 12.82 25.04
C SER A 10 -26.44 11.35 24.67
N GLU A 11 -27.49 10.70 24.18
CA GLU A 11 -27.44 9.37 23.57
C GLU A 11 -26.90 9.44 22.12
N ASP A 12 -26.62 10.64 21.62
CA ASP A 12 -26.13 10.85 20.27
C ASP A 12 -24.66 10.41 20.21
N LYS A 13 -24.43 9.32 19.48
CA LYS A 13 -23.09 8.88 19.08
C LYS A 13 -22.55 9.86 18.05
N TYR A 14 -22.07 11.02 18.50
CA TYR A 14 -21.30 11.91 17.65
C TYR A 14 -20.00 11.20 17.25
N PHE A 15 -19.78 11.03 15.96
CA PHE A 15 -18.50 10.62 15.42
C PHE A 15 -17.82 11.82 14.76
N ILE A 16 -16.53 11.98 15.02
CA ILE A 16 -15.72 12.99 14.35
C ILE A 16 -15.14 12.32 13.10
N ASN A 17 -15.60 12.75 11.92
CA ASN A 17 -14.95 12.39 10.66
C ASN A 17 -13.83 13.38 10.37
N ILE A 18 -12.59 12.99 10.61
CA ILE A 18 -11.42 13.75 10.19
C ILE A 18 -11.13 13.38 8.74
N ILE A 19 -11.31 14.34 7.83
CA ILE A 19 -10.98 14.18 6.41
C ILE A 19 -9.58 14.75 6.19
N PRO A 20 -8.55 13.92 5.96
CA PRO A 20 -7.21 14.39 5.67
C PRO A 20 -7.16 15.03 4.28
N LEU A 21 -7.08 16.36 4.22
CA LEU A 21 -6.74 17.10 3.01
C LEU A 21 -5.27 17.53 3.06
N PRO A 22 -4.51 17.52 1.94
CA PRO A 22 -4.91 17.04 0.60
C PRO A 22 -4.93 15.50 0.51
N TYR A 23 -5.69 14.99 -0.47
CA TYR A 23 -5.65 13.57 -0.86
C TYR A 23 -4.45 13.32 -1.77
N TYR A 24 -3.57 12.42 -1.36
CA TYR A 24 -2.42 12.00 -2.15
C TYR A 24 -2.80 10.82 -3.04
N ARG A 25 -2.58 10.94 -4.35
CA ARG A 25 -2.78 9.84 -5.28
C ARG A 25 -1.66 8.83 -5.08
N LEU A 26 -2.04 7.64 -4.67
CA LEU A 26 -1.10 6.56 -4.37
C LEU A 26 -1.18 5.50 -5.46
N PHE A 27 -0.06 5.20 -6.12
CA PHE A 27 0.02 3.99 -6.94
C PHE A 27 0.23 2.78 -6.03
N LEU A 28 -0.74 1.86 -6.03
CA LEU A 28 -0.71 0.66 -5.21
C LEU A 28 -0.38 -0.57 -6.06
N THR A 29 0.87 -1.00 -5.93
CA THR A 29 1.44 -2.22 -6.49
C THR A 29 0.99 -3.40 -5.63
N ARG A 30 0.00 -4.18 -6.08
CA ARG A 30 -0.49 -5.36 -5.34
C ARG A 30 -0.90 -6.49 -6.28
N SER A 31 -0.94 -7.69 -5.72
CA SER A 31 -1.59 -8.83 -6.35
C SER A 31 -3.12 -8.66 -6.35
N LEU A 32 -3.75 -9.00 -7.48
CA LEU A 32 -5.21 -9.00 -7.65
C LEU A 32 -5.84 -10.39 -7.48
N ALA A 33 -5.06 -11.40 -7.08
CA ALA A 33 -5.62 -12.74 -6.90
C ALA A 33 -6.52 -12.82 -5.66
N PRO A 34 -7.53 -13.72 -5.66
CA PRO A 34 -8.49 -13.82 -4.57
C PRO A 34 -7.86 -14.06 -3.20
N GLU A 35 -6.76 -14.80 -3.14
CA GLU A 35 -6.07 -15.19 -1.91
C GLU A 35 -5.43 -13.97 -1.22
N ASP A 36 -4.96 -13.00 -2.01
CA ASP A 36 -4.29 -11.80 -1.53
C ASP A 36 -5.27 -10.66 -1.21
N ARG A 37 -6.54 -10.81 -1.61
CA ARG A 37 -7.55 -9.75 -1.52
C ARG A 37 -7.74 -9.26 -0.09
N ILE A 38 -7.81 -10.16 0.88
CA ILE A 38 -8.03 -9.81 2.29
C ILE A 38 -6.88 -8.92 2.80
N ILE A 39 -5.64 -9.30 2.51
CA ILE A 39 -4.44 -8.56 2.90
C ILE A 39 -4.43 -7.19 2.22
N GLY A 40 -4.70 -7.16 0.92
CA GLY A 40 -4.73 -5.92 0.14
C GLY A 40 -5.80 -4.94 0.61
N GLU A 41 -7.02 -5.40 0.88
CA GLU A 41 -8.11 -4.54 1.35
C GLU A 41 -7.85 -3.95 2.74
N GLU A 42 -7.26 -4.74 3.64
CA GLU A 42 -6.92 -4.27 4.99
C GLU A 42 -5.84 -3.16 4.95
N ILE A 43 -4.80 -3.35 4.13
CA ILE A 43 -3.77 -2.33 3.93
C ILE A 43 -4.36 -1.07 3.27
N ILE A 44 -5.23 -1.23 2.25
CA ILE A 44 -5.94 -0.10 1.62
C ILE A 44 -6.74 0.70 2.65
N ARG A 45 -7.43 0.03 3.58
CA ARG A 45 -8.18 0.70 4.64
C ARG A 45 -7.27 1.57 5.49
N ILE A 46 -6.13 1.03 5.93
CA ILE A 46 -5.13 1.78 6.71
C ILE A 46 -4.63 2.99 5.93
N LEU A 47 -4.30 2.83 4.64
CA LEU A 47 -3.78 3.91 3.80
C LEU A 47 -4.82 5.02 3.56
N LYS A 48 -6.10 4.65 3.39
CA LYS A 48 -7.20 5.61 3.25
C LYS A 48 -7.40 6.45 4.52
N GLU A 49 -7.25 5.85 5.70
CA GLU A 49 -7.29 6.60 6.98
C GLU A 49 -6.19 7.68 7.05
N TRP A 50 -5.07 7.47 6.37
CA TRP A 50 -3.98 8.44 6.26
C TRP A 50 -4.17 9.47 5.14
N GLY A 51 -5.26 9.40 4.37
CA GLY A 51 -5.58 10.35 3.30
C GLY A 51 -4.97 10.02 1.94
N PHE A 52 -4.55 8.77 1.74
CA PHE A 52 -4.16 8.30 0.41
C PHE A 52 -5.37 7.80 -0.36
N ASN A 53 -5.41 8.10 -1.65
CA ASN A 53 -6.35 7.53 -2.61
C ASN A 53 -5.61 6.47 -3.46
N PRO A 54 -5.61 5.19 -3.04
CA PRO A 54 -4.88 4.14 -3.75
C PRO A 54 -5.53 3.82 -5.10
N TYR A 55 -4.68 3.70 -6.12
CA TYR A 55 -5.02 3.28 -7.45
C TYR A 55 -4.20 2.04 -7.81
N THR A 56 -4.86 0.96 -8.23
CA THR A 56 -4.23 -0.24 -8.77
C THR A 56 -4.67 -0.41 -10.21
N VAL A 57 -3.74 -0.73 -11.10
CA VAL A 57 -4.08 -1.06 -12.49
C VAL A 57 -4.76 -2.43 -12.51
N GLU A 58 -6.02 -2.47 -12.93
CA GLU A 58 -6.77 -3.71 -13.15
C GLU A 58 -6.64 -4.17 -14.60
N PHE A 59 -6.37 -5.47 -14.79
CA PHE A 59 -6.25 -6.09 -16.10
C PHE A 59 -7.59 -6.76 -16.46
N LYS A 60 -8.49 -6.02 -17.12
CA LYS A 60 -9.81 -6.54 -17.55
C LYS A 60 -9.83 -7.09 -18.97
N GLU A 61 -8.90 -6.67 -19.80
CA GLU A 61 -8.82 -7.02 -21.22
C GLU A 61 -7.45 -7.64 -21.53
N VAL A 62 -7.41 -8.58 -22.47
CA VAL A 62 -6.16 -9.14 -22.97
C VAL A 62 -5.51 -8.08 -23.87
N VAL A 63 -4.62 -7.28 -23.28
CA VAL A 63 -3.83 -6.27 -23.98
C VAL A 63 -2.40 -6.78 -24.16
N SER A 64 -1.69 -6.28 -25.17
CA SER A 64 -0.27 -6.61 -25.33
C SER A 64 0.56 -6.07 -24.16
N ASP A 65 1.63 -6.77 -23.82
CA ASP A 65 2.56 -6.40 -22.73
C ASP A 65 3.13 -4.98 -22.89
N ILE A 66 3.32 -4.52 -24.13
CA ILE A 66 3.86 -3.18 -24.42
C ILE A 66 2.87 -2.11 -23.97
N ILE A 67 1.61 -2.22 -24.40
CA ILE A 67 0.54 -1.28 -24.04
C ILE A 67 0.33 -1.30 -22.52
N LEU A 68 0.43 -2.48 -21.91
CA LEU A 68 0.31 -2.65 -20.46
C LEU A 68 1.37 -1.87 -19.70
N ARG A 69 2.64 -2.02 -20.10
CA ARG A 69 3.77 -1.33 -19.46
C ARG A 69 3.68 0.18 -19.62
N GLU A 70 3.26 0.66 -20.79
CA GLU A 70 3.04 2.09 -21.01
C GLU A 70 1.93 2.64 -20.11
N ARG A 71 0.83 1.90 -19.96
CA ARG A 71 -0.27 2.27 -19.07
C ARG A 71 0.19 2.31 -17.61
N ILE A 72 0.85 1.25 -17.14
CA ILE A 72 1.41 1.18 -15.78
C ILE A 72 2.35 2.38 -15.53
N ARG A 73 3.27 2.64 -16.46
CA ARG A 73 4.20 3.77 -16.36
C ARG A 73 3.45 5.10 -16.26
N LYS A 74 2.46 5.32 -17.11
CA LYS A 74 1.65 6.55 -17.10
C LYS A 74 0.91 6.74 -15.77
N GLU A 75 0.35 5.67 -15.22
CA GLU A 75 -0.38 5.73 -13.95
C GLU A 75 0.54 5.94 -12.74
N ILE A 76 1.75 5.37 -12.76
CA ILE A 76 2.79 5.68 -11.77
C ILE A 76 3.15 7.17 -11.85
N LEU A 77 3.43 7.70 -13.05
CA LEU A 77 3.78 9.11 -13.25
C LEU A 77 2.67 10.09 -12.85
N ASN A 78 1.41 9.68 -12.93
CA ASN A 78 0.28 10.50 -12.48
C ASN A 78 0.02 10.42 -10.97
N SER A 79 0.79 9.63 -10.23
CA SER A 79 0.66 9.45 -8.78
C SER A 79 1.70 10.29 -8.02
N ASP A 80 1.47 10.53 -6.74
CA ASP A 80 2.39 11.28 -5.87
C ASP A 80 3.41 10.35 -5.18
N CYS A 81 3.07 9.07 -5.04
CA CYS A 81 3.90 8.08 -4.39
C CYS A 81 3.54 6.65 -4.81
N LEU A 82 4.40 5.69 -4.47
CA LEU A 82 4.19 4.26 -4.71
C LEU A 82 4.29 3.46 -3.42
N ILE A 83 3.30 2.59 -3.19
CA ILE A 83 3.35 1.57 -2.13
C ILE A 83 3.16 0.21 -2.79
N ALA A 84 4.08 -0.72 -2.50
CA ALA A 84 4.04 -2.08 -2.99
C ALA A 84 3.70 -3.06 -1.86
N ILE A 85 2.86 -4.05 -2.14
CA ILE A 85 2.52 -5.15 -1.23
C ILE A 85 3.02 -6.45 -1.83
N ALA A 86 4.10 -6.98 -1.29
CA ALA A 86 4.65 -8.27 -1.68
C ALA A 86 4.03 -9.39 -0.85
N THR A 87 3.03 -10.06 -1.43
CA THR A 87 2.44 -11.28 -0.88
C THR A 87 3.02 -12.54 -1.53
N PRO A 88 3.01 -13.68 -0.83
CA PRO A 88 3.54 -14.93 -1.37
C PRO A 88 2.68 -15.46 -2.52
N ARG A 89 3.32 -15.78 -3.65
CA ARG A 89 2.64 -16.32 -4.86
C ARG A 89 3.12 -17.71 -5.25
N TYR A 90 4.42 -17.85 -5.46
CA TYR A 90 5.01 -19.10 -5.92
C TYR A 90 6.08 -19.53 -4.93
N LEU A 91 5.91 -20.72 -4.35
CA LEU A 91 6.99 -21.36 -3.63
C LEU A 91 7.99 -21.88 -4.67
N ASP A 92 9.21 -21.36 -4.64
CA ASP A 92 10.26 -21.86 -5.50
C ASP A 92 10.76 -23.20 -4.97
N ALA A 93 10.46 -24.28 -5.70
CA ALA A 93 10.76 -25.65 -5.29
C ALA A 93 12.26 -25.93 -5.06
N LEU A 94 13.16 -25.09 -5.60
CA LEU A 94 14.60 -25.25 -5.44
C LEU A 94 15.18 -24.49 -4.24
N SER A 95 14.54 -23.38 -3.84
CA SER A 95 15.03 -22.51 -2.77
C SER A 95 14.17 -22.51 -1.52
N ASP A 96 12.97 -23.11 -1.57
CA ASP A 96 11.93 -23.07 -0.53
C ASP A 96 11.51 -21.64 -0.13
N VAL A 97 11.72 -20.68 -1.04
CA VAL A 97 11.42 -19.26 -0.85
C VAL A 97 10.15 -18.89 -1.61
N TRP A 98 9.27 -18.15 -0.95
CA TRP A 98 8.12 -17.56 -1.63
C TRP A 98 8.53 -16.36 -2.48
N LYS A 99 8.25 -16.44 -3.77
CA LYS A 99 8.33 -15.32 -4.73
C LYS A 99 7.03 -14.52 -4.71
N THR A 100 7.15 -13.22 -4.93
CA THR A 100 6.03 -12.28 -5.04
C THR A 100 5.44 -12.25 -6.45
N PHE A 101 4.42 -11.42 -6.68
CA PHE A 101 3.81 -11.25 -8.01
C PHE A 101 4.76 -10.60 -9.03
N PRO A 102 4.67 -10.95 -10.33
CA PRO A 102 5.71 -10.62 -11.32
C PRO A 102 5.95 -9.13 -11.56
N TYR A 103 4.91 -8.30 -11.47
CA TYR A 103 4.99 -6.88 -11.81
C TYR A 103 5.63 -6.01 -10.71
N LEU A 104 5.78 -6.52 -9.49
CA LEU A 104 6.29 -5.74 -8.36
C LEU A 104 7.66 -5.12 -8.66
N HIS A 105 8.60 -5.89 -9.20
CA HIS A 105 9.94 -5.41 -9.51
C HIS A 105 9.94 -4.31 -10.58
N ALA A 106 9.12 -4.48 -11.61
CA ALA A 106 9.02 -3.51 -12.69
C ALA A 106 8.40 -2.18 -12.20
N GLU A 107 7.30 -2.25 -11.45
CA GLU A 107 6.59 -1.07 -10.95
C GLU A 107 7.45 -0.29 -9.94
N VAL A 108 8.07 -1.00 -8.99
CA VAL A 108 9.00 -0.40 -8.03
C VAL A 108 10.22 0.19 -8.75
N GLY A 109 10.76 -0.50 -9.75
CA GLY A 109 11.90 0.00 -10.54
C GLY A 109 11.58 1.28 -11.32
N ILE A 110 10.38 1.39 -11.90
CA ILE A 110 9.92 2.60 -12.59
C ILE A 110 9.81 3.76 -11.61
N ALA A 111 9.16 3.57 -10.46
CA ALA A 111 9.04 4.61 -9.44
C ALA A 111 10.41 5.05 -8.89
N PHE A 112 11.31 4.08 -8.66
CA PHE A 112 12.65 4.37 -8.13
C PHE A 112 13.46 5.22 -9.10
N GLY A 113 13.39 4.93 -10.40
CA GLY A 113 14.06 5.72 -11.43
C GLY A 113 13.47 7.12 -11.65
N GLN A 114 12.42 7.51 -10.93
CA GLN A 114 11.80 8.83 -11.00
C GLN A 114 11.86 9.58 -9.65
N ASP A 115 12.62 9.06 -8.68
CA ASP A 115 12.74 9.63 -7.33
C ASP A 115 11.41 9.74 -6.56
N TYR A 116 10.48 8.81 -6.82
CA TYR A 116 9.21 8.78 -6.10
C TYR A 116 9.39 8.30 -4.65
N PRO A 117 8.58 8.79 -3.69
CA PRO A 117 8.46 8.15 -2.40
C PRO A 117 7.97 6.71 -2.56
N ILE A 118 8.77 5.74 -2.11
CA ILE A 118 8.50 4.30 -2.23
C ILE A 118 8.44 3.66 -0.85
N LEU A 119 7.44 2.80 -0.66
CA LEU A 119 7.34 1.92 0.50
C LEU A 119 6.99 0.52 0.02
N ILE A 120 7.73 -0.48 0.48
CA ILE A 120 7.52 -1.87 0.09
C ILE A 120 7.14 -2.66 1.34
N LEU A 121 5.88 -3.08 1.41
CA LEU A 121 5.35 -3.95 2.45
C LEU A 121 5.61 -5.40 2.05
N VAL A 122 6.40 -6.11 2.82
CA VAL A 122 6.85 -7.47 2.52
C VAL A 122 6.26 -8.44 3.52
N ASP A 123 5.47 -9.40 3.05
CA ASP A 123 5.01 -10.50 3.88
C ASP A 123 6.24 -11.24 4.45
N ASN A 124 6.22 -11.57 5.75
CA ASN A 124 7.33 -12.27 6.40
C ASN A 124 7.74 -13.59 5.72
N ARG A 125 6.84 -14.20 4.96
CA ARG A 125 7.08 -15.45 4.22
C ARG A 125 7.82 -15.22 2.89
N VAL A 126 7.84 -13.99 2.40
CA VAL A 126 8.41 -13.62 1.09
C VAL A 126 9.82 -13.09 1.26
N THR A 127 10.70 -13.52 0.36
CA THR A 127 12.01 -12.87 0.18
C THR A 127 12.03 -12.18 -1.17
N ILE A 128 12.39 -10.90 -1.16
CA ILE A 128 12.51 -10.10 -2.39
C ILE A 128 14.00 -9.96 -2.71
N ASP A 129 14.41 -10.64 -3.78
CA ASP A 129 15.75 -10.54 -4.35
C ASP A 129 15.73 -9.81 -5.69
N GLY A 130 16.86 -9.28 -6.13
CA GLY A 130 16.99 -8.59 -7.43
C GLY A 130 16.54 -7.12 -7.45
N LEU A 131 16.08 -6.57 -6.33
CA LEU A 131 15.96 -5.12 -6.17
C LEU A 131 17.31 -4.49 -5.78
N PRO A 132 17.62 -3.27 -6.25
CA PRO A 132 18.74 -2.47 -5.76
C PRO A 132 18.84 -2.47 -4.23
N SER A 133 20.05 -2.61 -3.68
CA SER A 133 20.27 -2.71 -2.22
C SER A 133 19.70 -1.54 -1.44
N ILE A 134 19.68 -0.34 -2.03
CA ILE A 134 19.12 0.87 -1.41
C ILE A 134 17.60 0.76 -1.17
N LEU A 135 16.88 -0.01 -2.00
CA LEU A 135 15.45 -0.22 -1.82
C LEU A 135 15.14 -1.05 -0.57
N LYS A 136 16.12 -1.76 -0.01
CA LYS A 136 15.96 -2.51 1.24
C LYS A 136 15.64 -1.60 2.42
N GLU A 137 16.07 -0.33 2.38
CA GLU A 137 15.76 0.65 3.42
C GLU A 137 14.28 1.09 3.40
N TYR A 138 13.62 0.95 2.25
CA TYR A 138 12.20 1.25 2.08
C TYR A 138 11.30 0.02 2.28
N MET A 139 11.87 -1.12 2.70
CA MET A 139 11.14 -2.37 2.93
C MET A 139 10.72 -2.51 4.39
N ILE A 140 9.41 -2.66 4.62
CA ILE A 140 8.86 -3.04 5.92
C ILE A 140 8.32 -4.45 5.84
N LYS A 141 8.82 -5.32 6.71
CA LYS A 141 8.23 -6.64 6.91
C LYS A 141 6.93 -6.58 7.72
N PHE A 142 5.90 -7.30 7.26
CA PHE A 142 4.61 -7.40 7.91
C PHE A 142 4.14 -8.85 8.09
N ASP A 143 3.28 -9.05 9.07
CA ASP A 143 2.64 -10.34 9.35
C ASP A 143 1.19 -10.31 8.83
N PRO A 144 0.80 -11.17 7.87
CA PRO A 144 -0.55 -11.20 7.32
C PRO A 144 -1.61 -11.64 8.33
N TYR A 145 -1.22 -12.24 9.46
CA TYR A 145 -2.13 -12.66 10.52
C TYR A 145 -2.21 -11.65 11.68
N ASN A 146 -1.36 -10.63 11.69
CA ASN A 146 -1.32 -9.59 12.74
C ASN A 146 -1.19 -8.19 12.14
N PHE A 147 -2.32 -7.62 11.73
CA PHE A 147 -2.38 -6.27 11.15
C PHE A 147 -2.17 -5.14 12.16
N GLU A 148 -2.30 -5.39 13.47
CA GLU A 148 -2.10 -4.32 14.47
C GLU A 148 -0.64 -3.84 14.49
N LYS A 149 0.31 -4.79 14.40
CA LYS A 149 1.73 -4.45 14.26
C LYS A 149 2.01 -3.75 12.93
N THR A 150 1.43 -4.25 11.85
CA THR A 150 1.57 -3.68 10.50
C THR A 150 1.08 -2.24 10.46
N ARG A 151 -0.10 -1.98 11.04
CA ARG A 151 -0.68 -0.65 11.19
C ARG A 151 0.28 0.28 11.94
N LYS A 152 0.83 -0.13 13.08
CA LYS A 152 1.78 0.68 13.86
C LYS A 152 3.01 1.06 13.02
N LYS A 153 3.57 0.12 12.24
CA LYS A 153 4.73 0.38 11.37
C LYS A 153 4.39 1.33 10.23
N ILE A 154 3.26 1.10 9.54
CA ILE A 154 2.78 2.00 8.48
C ILE A 154 2.60 3.41 9.06
N SER A 155 1.86 3.54 10.16
CA SER A 155 1.59 4.81 10.83
C SER A 155 2.84 5.57 11.25
N ALA A 156 3.94 4.89 11.59
CA ALA A 156 5.19 5.54 11.95
C ALA A 156 5.87 6.22 10.74
N ILE A 157 5.61 5.76 9.52
CA ILE A 157 6.29 6.20 8.29
C ILE A 157 5.42 7.14 7.46
N MET A 158 4.09 7.05 7.56
CA MET A 158 3.16 7.89 6.80
C MET A 158 3.44 9.41 6.91
N PRO A 159 3.86 9.99 8.05
CA PRO A 159 4.19 11.41 8.12
C PRO A 159 5.34 11.83 7.19
N ILE A 160 6.32 10.94 6.96
CA ILE A 160 7.47 11.20 6.06
C ILE A 160 7.02 11.08 4.59
N PHE A 161 6.00 10.26 4.35
CA PHE A 161 5.47 9.94 3.03
C PHE A 161 4.52 11.01 2.48
N ARG A 162 3.93 11.84 3.36
CA ARG A 162 3.06 12.97 3.00
C ARG A 162 3.87 14.27 2.92
N LYS A 163 4.71 14.41 1.89
CA LYS A 163 5.41 15.66 1.59
C LYS A 163 4.68 16.49 0.55
#